data_AF-A0A3M2VQU6-F1
#
_entry.id   AF-A0A3M2VQU6-F1
#
_cell.length_a   1.000
_cell.length_b   1.000
_cell.length_c   1.000
_cell.angle_alpha   90.00
_cell.angle_beta   90.00
_cell.angle_gamma   90.00
#
_symmetry.space_group_name_H-M   'P 1'
#
loop_
_entity.id
_entity.type
_entity.pdbx_description
1 polymer ?
#
loop_
_entity_poly.entity_id
_entity_poly.type
_entity_poly.pdbx_seq_one_letter_code
_entity_poly.pdbx_strand_id
1 'polypeptide(L)'
;KKEGGWAVVSQDKFSKGDAERFAFRECGLPIFCLARQWWQMNYWNKAENLVRWWPSITEQALLVKGGAAFRVPWRFSATGKFQQLKI
;
A
#
# COMPACT_ATOMS: atom_id res chain seq x y z
N LYS A 1 18.88 -1.04 19.26
CA LYS A 1 18.52 -1.22 17.83
C LYS A 1 17.75 0.04 17.41
N LYS A 2 18.08 0.67 16.28
CA LYS A 2 17.28 1.80 15.76
C LYS A 2 16.05 1.22 15.05
N GLU A 3 14.86 1.67 15.43
CA GLU A 3 13.62 1.34 14.75
C GLU A 3 13.57 2.04 13.38
N GLY A 4 12.93 1.43 12.37
CA GLY A 4 12.88 1.95 11.00
C GLY A 4 12.42 0.93 9.96
N GLY A 5 12.37 1.34 8.69
CA GLY A 5 11.94 0.47 7.58
C GLY A 5 10.45 0.15 7.58
N TRP A 6 9.65 1.03 8.19
CA TRP A 6 8.21 0.86 8.31
C TRP A 6 7.51 1.07 6.97
N ALA A 7 6.42 0.35 6.76
CA ALA A 7 5.50 0.56 5.65
C ALA A 7 4.06 0.47 6.18
N VAL A 8 3.14 1.18 5.55
CA VAL A 8 1.73 1.20 5.93
C VAL A 8 0.93 0.41 4.90
N VAL A 9 0.09 -0.51 5.35
CA VAL A 9 -0.93 -1.17 4.50
C VAL A 9 -2.30 -0.82 5.07
N SER A 10 -3.15 -0.18 4.28
CA SER A 10 -4.45 0.32 4.75
C SER A 10 -5.54 0.14 3.71
N GLN A 11 -6.78 -0.03 4.16
CA GLN A 11 -7.96 0.02 3.31
C GLN A 11 -8.51 1.45 3.16
N ASP A 12 -7.92 2.42 3.85
CA ASP A 12 -8.26 3.83 3.64
C ASP A 12 -7.80 4.28 2.24
N LYS A 13 -8.60 5.17 1.64
CA LYS A 13 -8.31 5.79 0.35
C LYS A 13 -7.26 6.88 0.47
N PHE A 14 -7.14 7.49 1.65
CA PHE A 14 -6.30 8.65 1.93
C PHE A 14 -6.34 9.70 0.82
N SER A 15 -7.58 9.98 0.40
CA SER A 15 -7.88 10.90 -0.68
C SER A 15 -8.48 12.21 -0.17
N LYS A 16 -8.43 12.46 1.15
CA LYS A 16 -9.07 13.61 1.79
C LYS A 16 -8.08 14.78 1.83
N GLY A 17 -7.92 15.41 0.67
CA GLY A 17 -7.31 16.73 0.55
C GLY A 17 -5.78 16.78 0.64
N ASP A 18 -5.27 18.01 0.65
CA ASP A 18 -3.83 18.30 0.55
C ASP A 18 -3.06 17.97 1.83
N ALA A 19 -3.73 17.94 2.99
CA ALA A 19 -3.11 17.63 4.28
C ALA A 19 -2.62 16.18 4.39
N GLU A 20 -3.42 15.20 3.95
CA GLU A 20 -3.00 13.79 3.93
C GLU A 20 -1.86 13.57 2.94
N ARG A 21 -1.94 14.23 1.77
CA ARG A 21 -0.89 14.18 0.75
C ARG A 21 0.42 14.75 1.25
N PHE A 22 0.36 15.89 1.94
CA PHE A 22 1.51 16.50 2.57
C PHE A 22 2.10 15.58 3.65
N ALA A 23 1.26 15.04 4.53
CA ALA A 23 1.70 14.10 5.57
C ALA A 23 2.43 12.87 5.00
N PHE A 24 2.02 12.35 3.83
CA PHE A 24 2.71 11.24 3.17
C PHE A 24 4.03 11.59 2.54
N ARG A 25 4.13 12.78 1.95
CA ARG A 25 5.39 13.28 1.42
C ARG A 25 6.39 13.51 2.56
N GLU A 26 5.93 14.09 3.67
CA GLU A 26 6.78 14.40 4.82
C GLU A 26 7.17 13.17 5.66
N CYS A 27 6.27 12.19 5.84
CA CYS A 27 6.58 11.02 6.68
C CYS A 27 7.60 10.08 6.04
N GLY A 28 7.78 10.16 4.71
CA GLY A 28 8.79 9.38 3.99
C GLY A 28 8.50 7.88 3.91
N LEU A 29 7.34 7.41 4.39
CA LEU A 29 7.00 5.99 4.46
C LEU A 29 6.36 5.49 3.15
N PRO A 30 6.64 4.24 2.72
CA PRO A 30 5.86 3.57 1.69
C PRO A 30 4.46 3.25 2.22
N ILE A 31 3.44 3.61 1.45
CA ILE A 31 2.03 3.41 1.80
C ILE A 31 1.34 2.57 0.72
N PHE A 32 0.62 1.54 1.13
CA PHE A 32 -0.10 0.62 0.27
C PHE A 32 -1.60 0.71 0.60
N CYS A 33 -2.36 1.33 -0.31
CA CYS A 33 -3.80 1.49 -0.20
C CYS A 33 -4.51 0.35 -0.94
N LEU A 34 -5.33 -0.43 -0.23
CA LEU A 34 -6.15 -1.47 -0.84
C LEU A 34 -7.23 -0.82 -1.73
N ALA A 35 -7.34 -1.31 -2.97
CA ALA A 35 -8.32 -0.79 -3.91
C ALA A 35 -9.77 -1.07 -3.46
N ARG A 36 -10.75 -0.34 -4.02
CA ARG A 36 -12.16 -0.44 -3.62
C ARG A 36 -12.72 -1.86 -3.69
N GLN A 37 -12.24 -2.68 -4.63
CA GLN A 37 -12.68 -4.07 -4.82
C GLN A 37 -12.47 -4.94 -3.58
N TRP A 38 -11.45 -4.65 -2.76
CA TRP A 38 -11.20 -5.36 -1.52
C TRP A 38 -12.36 -5.25 -0.55
N TRP A 39 -13.10 -4.14 -0.53
CA TRP A 39 -14.20 -3.92 0.42
C TRP A 39 -15.32 -4.95 0.27
N GLN A 40 -15.54 -5.44 -0.96
CA GLN A 40 -16.60 -6.39 -1.30
C GLN A 40 -16.29 -7.83 -0.85
N MET A 41 -15.06 -8.11 -0.41
CA MET A 41 -14.61 -9.45 -0.08
C MET A 41 -14.77 -9.75 1.40
N ASN A 42 -15.07 -11.01 1.73
CA ASN A 42 -15.10 -11.46 3.11
C ASN A 42 -13.69 -11.44 3.73
N TYR A 43 -13.62 -11.60 5.05
CA TYR A 43 -12.37 -11.50 5.80
C TYR A 43 -11.34 -12.57 5.41
N TRP A 44 -11.76 -13.81 5.13
CA TRP A 44 -10.86 -14.90 4.74
C TRP A 44 -10.25 -14.67 3.36
N ASN A 45 -11.07 -14.29 2.39
CA ASN A 45 -10.60 -14.00 1.03
C ASN A 45 -9.61 -12.82 1.08
N LYS A 46 -9.89 -11.79 1.90
CA LYS A 46 -8.95 -10.68 2.11
C LYS A 46 -7.62 -11.17 2.69
N ALA A 47 -7.66 -12.00 3.74
CA ALA A 47 -6.45 -12.50 4.39
C ALA A 47 -5.60 -13.34 3.42
N GLU A 48 -6.22 -14.30 2.73
CA GLU A 48 -5.56 -15.12 1.72
C GLU A 48 -4.86 -14.25 0.67
N ASN A 49 -5.59 -13.27 0.12
CA ASN A 49 -5.08 -12.46 -0.96
C ASN A 49 -4.03 -11.44 -0.47
N LEU A 50 -4.11 -10.96 0.78
CA LEU A 50 -3.04 -10.17 1.40
C LEU A 50 -1.75 -10.98 1.50
N VAL A 51 -1.83 -12.26 1.90
CA VAL A 51 -0.67 -13.15 1.94
C VAL A 51 -0.07 -13.34 0.54
N ARG A 52 -0.90 -13.49 -0.49
CA ARG A 52 -0.43 -13.57 -1.89
C ARG A 52 0.29 -12.30 -2.33
N TRP A 53 -0.19 -11.12 -1.92
CA TRP A 53 0.43 -9.83 -2.23
C TRP A 53 1.65 -9.50 -1.37
N TRP A 54 1.81 -10.16 -0.22
CA TRP A 54 2.82 -9.83 0.77
C TRP A 54 4.26 -9.77 0.23
N PRO A 55 4.72 -10.72 -0.61
CA PRO A 55 6.06 -10.66 -1.19
C PRO A 55 6.30 -9.38 -2.00
N SER A 56 5.36 -9.04 -2.90
CA SER A 56 5.47 -7.83 -3.73
C SER A 56 5.39 -6.55 -2.90
N ILE A 57 4.55 -6.52 -1.85
CA ILE A 57 4.44 -5.35 -0.95
C ILE A 57 5.77 -5.13 -0.23
N THR A 58 6.35 -6.20 0.30
CA THR A 58 7.61 -6.14 1.05
C THR A 58 8.77 -5.73 0.14
N GLU A 59 8.88 -6.32 -1.05
CA GLU A 59 9.90 -5.97 -2.04
C GLU A 59 9.79 -4.50 -2.45
N GLN A 60 8.58 -4.04 -2.77
CA GLN A 60 8.36 -2.64 -3.15
C GLN A 60 8.65 -1.68 -2.00
N ALA A 61 8.32 -2.04 -0.76
CA ALA A 61 8.61 -1.22 0.42
C ALA A 61 10.11 -1.02 0.62
N LEU A 62 10.93 -2.03 0.29
CA LEU A 62 12.40 -1.94 0.36
C LEU A 62 13.01 -1.10 -0.77
N LEU A 63 12.35 -1.03 -1.93
CA LEU A 63 12.82 -0.26 -3.09
C LEU A 63 12.51 1.24 -2.99
N VAL A 64 11.43 1.60 -2.30
CA VAL A 64 10.95 2.98 -2.21
C VAL A 64 11.85 3.80 -1.30
N LYS A 65 12.40 4.89 -1.84
CA LYS A 65 13.11 5.93 -1.08
C LYS A 65 12.36 7.24 -1.25
N GLY A 66 11.79 7.76 -0.16
CA GLY A 66 11.02 9.00 -0.13
C GLY A 66 9.54 8.79 -0.45
N GLY A 67 8.72 8.70 0.61
CA GLY A 67 7.26 8.85 0.65
C GLY A 67 6.52 8.58 -0.66
N ALA A 68 6.08 7.34 -0.87
CA ALA A 68 5.31 6.97 -2.04
C ALA A 68 4.08 6.14 -1.65
N ALA A 69 3.00 6.27 -2.43
CA ALA A 69 1.76 5.57 -2.20
C ALA A 69 1.39 4.73 -3.42
N PHE A 70 0.95 3.52 -3.13
CA PHE A 70 0.66 2.49 -4.10
C PHE A 70 -0.75 1.99 -3.86
N ARG A 71 -1.51 1.82 -4.94
CA ARG A 71 -2.78 1.11 -4.88
C ARG A 71 -2.56 -0.36 -5.18
N VAL A 72 -3.01 -1.20 -4.26
CA VAL A 72 -2.97 -2.66 -4.35
C VAL A 72 -4.31 -3.14 -4.94
N PRO A 73 -4.35 -3.62 -6.20
CA PRO A 73 -5.58 -4.13 -6.78
C PRO A 73 -5.98 -5.46 -6.12
N TRP A 74 -7.28 -5.79 -6.17
CA TRP A 74 -7.74 -7.08 -5.66
C TRP A 74 -7.16 -8.25 -6.46
N ARG A 75 -7.20 -8.19 -7.79
CA ARG A 75 -6.67 -9.28 -8.62
C ARG A 75 -5.14 -9.30 -8.49
N PHE A 76 -4.63 -10.37 -7.89
CA PHE A 76 -3.21 -10.65 -7.90
C PHE A 76 -2.74 -10.87 -9.34
N SER A 77 -1.63 -10.23 -9.70
CA SER A 77 -0.95 -10.42 -10.97
C SER A 77 0.40 -11.03 -10.67
N ALA A 78 0.83 -12.05 -11.41
CA ALA A 78 2.13 -12.70 -11.19
C ALA A 78 3.33 -11.72 -11.22
N THR A 79 3.19 -10.59 -11.92
CA THR A 79 4.23 -9.54 -11.97
C THR A 79 4.14 -8.52 -10.81
N GLY A 80 3.24 -8.69 -9.85
CA GLY A 80 3.14 -7.84 -8.64
C GLY A 80 2.92 -6.34 -8.89
N LYS A 81 2.32 -5.96 -10.03
CA LYS A 81 2.26 -4.55 -10.44
C LYS A 81 1.31 -3.74 -9.56
N PHE A 82 1.86 -2.70 -8.92
CA PHE A 82 1.11 -1.69 -8.19
C PHE A 82 0.73 -0.52 -9.10
N GLN A 83 -0.36 0.16 -8.77
CA GLN A 83 -0.65 1.47 -9.36
C GLN A 83 -0.11 2.56 -8.43
N GLN A 84 0.95 3.27 -8.83
CA GLN A 84 1.44 4.40 -8.06
C GLN A 84 0.40 5.53 -8.08
N LEU A 85 0.10 6.07 -6.89
CA LEU A 85 -0.80 7.20 -6.72
C LEU A 85 -0.01 8.49 -6.91
N LYS A 86 -0.60 9.46 -7.62
CA LYS A 86 -0.10 10.83 -7.65
C LYS A 86 -0.49 11.48 -6.32
N ILE A 87 0.45 11.55 -5.40
CA ILE A 87 0.34 12.27 -4.12
C ILE A 87 0.95 13.64 -4.30
#